data_AF-A0A936MGL8-F1
#
_entry.id   AF-A0A936MGL8-F1
#
_cell.length_a   1.000
_cell.length_b   1.000
_cell.length_c   1.000
_cell.angle_alpha   90.00
_cell.angle_beta   90.00
_cell.angle_gamma   90.00
#
_symmetry.space_group_name_H-M   'P 1'
#
loop_
_entity.id
_entity.type
_entity.pdbx_description
1 polymer ?
#
loop_
_entity_poly.entity_id
_entity_poly.type
_entity_poly.pdbx_seq_one_letter_code
_entity_poly.pdbx_strand_id
1 'polypeptide(L)'
;MENDPRLRRPSNAKGWAKAWSVTKSEAKALLAEGQWTLDPEHCSTLGDAFVSERGELLLFHNHGRSILYESKRALEDCLAESAKRPFSQHVLEGLLPQGPHFIEAVPELVDELAKQLKLPREALDNTRESLDVVEEALKKRIRPRSRILEIPNLFAAIVAYTGEVARHVTGGHWHLNEVHGGIWEPYVMFDNDSDYVNPFLEPYKSIAERRRGGLLLCAVIPVMGHQGLKFKKAEWE
;
A
#
# COMPACT_ATOMS: atom_id res chain seq x y z
N MET A 1 -26.72 -3.70 -30.74
CA MET A 1 -26.33 -4.52 -29.58
C MET A 1 -25.04 -5.28 -29.86
N GLU A 2 -23.97 -4.59 -30.28
CA GLU A 2 -22.75 -5.26 -30.78
C GLU A 2 -21.60 -5.28 -29.76
N ASN A 3 -21.84 -4.83 -28.51
CA ASN A 3 -20.78 -4.76 -27.51
C ASN A 3 -21.26 -4.95 -26.06
N ASP A 4 -22.19 -5.89 -25.84
CA ASP A 4 -22.65 -6.22 -24.49
C ASP A 4 -21.44 -6.68 -23.63
N PRO A 5 -21.11 -5.97 -22.54
CA PRO A 5 -20.00 -6.35 -21.67
C PRO A 5 -20.09 -7.77 -21.12
N ARG A 6 -21.30 -8.31 -20.96
CA ARG A 6 -21.56 -9.64 -20.42
C ARG A 6 -21.01 -10.76 -21.30
N LEU A 7 -20.85 -10.51 -22.60
CA LEU A 7 -20.32 -11.48 -23.57
C LEU A 7 -18.78 -11.56 -23.54
N ARG A 8 -18.11 -10.66 -22.82
CA ARG A 8 -16.65 -10.67 -22.67
C ARG A 8 -16.22 -11.67 -21.60
N ARG A 9 -14.94 -12.03 -21.61
CA ARG A 9 -14.31 -12.74 -20.49
C ARG A 9 -14.42 -11.87 -19.21
N PRO A 10 -14.85 -12.44 -18.07
CA PRO A 10 -14.85 -11.75 -16.79
C PRO A 10 -13.45 -11.22 -16.44
N SER A 11 -13.40 -10.04 -15.83
CA SER A 11 -12.14 -9.36 -15.48
C SER A 11 -11.53 -9.84 -14.16
N ASN A 12 -12.30 -10.55 -13.33
CA ASN A 12 -11.88 -11.01 -12.01
C ASN A 12 -11.32 -12.45 -12.02
N ALA A 13 -10.60 -12.80 -10.95
CA ALA A 13 -10.03 -14.13 -10.79
C ALA A 13 -11.13 -15.21 -10.60
N LYS A 14 -10.79 -16.45 -10.97
CA LYS A 14 -11.67 -17.61 -10.76
C LYS A 14 -11.92 -17.80 -9.25
N GLY A 15 -13.18 -18.01 -8.88
CA GLY A 15 -13.60 -18.15 -7.47
C GLY A 15 -14.05 -16.86 -6.80
N TRP A 16 -14.15 -15.75 -7.55
CA TRP A 16 -14.72 -14.49 -7.10
C TRP A 16 -16.01 -14.14 -7.85
N ALA A 17 -16.80 -13.21 -7.31
CA ALA A 17 -18.05 -12.73 -7.93
C ALA A 17 -17.81 -12.18 -9.34
N LYS A 18 -18.36 -12.86 -10.34
CA LYS A 18 -18.10 -12.61 -11.76
C LYS A 18 -18.38 -11.14 -12.11
N ALA A 19 -17.39 -10.48 -12.71
CA ALA A 19 -17.46 -9.07 -13.02
C ALA A 19 -16.82 -8.73 -14.36
N TRP A 20 -17.22 -7.60 -14.93
CA TRP A 20 -16.67 -7.04 -16.16
C TRP A 20 -16.27 -5.59 -15.95
N SER A 21 -15.08 -5.25 -16.44
CA SER A 21 -14.66 -3.86 -16.54
C SER A 21 -15.36 -3.21 -17.75
N VAL A 22 -16.12 -2.15 -17.49
CA VAL A 22 -16.89 -1.44 -18.52
C VAL A 22 -16.46 0.03 -18.60
N THR A 23 -16.46 0.56 -19.81
CA THR A 23 -16.17 1.98 -20.03
C THR A 23 -17.31 2.86 -19.54
N LYS A 24 -17.03 4.15 -19.32
CA LYS A 24 -18.05 5.12 -18.90
C LYS A 24 -19.24 5.20 -19.86
N SER A 25 -18.99 5.11 -21.17
CA SER A 25 -20.05 5.09 -22.19
C SER A 25 -20.91 3.84 -22.12
N GLU A 26 -20.31 2.67 -21.89
CA GLU A 26 -21.03 1.40 -21.72
C GLU A 26 -21.87 1.40 -20.45
N ALA A 27 -21.31 1.89 -19.33
CA ALA A 27 -22.04 2.00 -18.08
C ALA A 27 -23.27 2.93 -18.22
N LYS A 28 -23.11 4.06 -18.90
CA LYS A 28 -24.25 4.96 -19.21
C LYS A 28 -25.29 4.31 -20.11
N ALA A 29 -24.86 3.53 -21.10
CA ALA A 29 -25.79 2.80 -21.98
C ALA A 29 -26.57 1.75 -21.17
N LEU A 30 -25.90 0.99 -20.29
CA LEU A 30 -26.54 0.04 -19.40
C LEU A 30 -27.61 0.71 -18.52
N LEU A 31 -27.26 1.85 -17.89
CA LEU A 31 -28.19 2.63 -17.07
C LEU A 31 -29.39 3.16 -17.87
N ALA A 32 -29.23 3.41 -19.16
CA ALA A 32 -30.31 3.88 -20.04
C ALA A 32 -31.22 2.75 -20.55
N GLU A 33 -30.71 1.52 -20.67
CA GLU A 33 -31.43 0.37 -21.23
C GLU A 33 -32.31 -0.38 -20.21
N GLY A 34 -32.00 -0.26 -18.92
CA GLY A 34 -32.66 -1.05 -17.86
C GLY A 34 -33.30 -0.20 -16.76
N GLN A 35 -34.14 -0.85 -15.95
CA GLN A 35 -34.51 -0.29 -14.65
C GLN A 35 -33.39 -0.55 -13.66
N TRP A 36 -32.74 0.53 -13.24
CA TRP A 36 -31.67 0.54 -12.25
C TRP A 36 -32.09 1.40 -11.07
N THR A 37 -31.88 0.87 -9.86
CA THR A 37 -32.09 1.61 -8.62
C THR A 37 -30.74 1.91 -7.99
N LEU A 38 -30.63 3.07 -7.35
CA LEU A 38 -29.43 3.42 -6.58
C LEU A 38 -29.31 2.44 -5.40
N ASP A 39 -28.10 1.97 -5.14
CA ASP A 39 -27.75 1.10 -4.02
C ASP A 39 -26.85 1.84 -3.02
N PRO A 40 -27.42 2.49 -1.99
CA PRO A 40 -26.66 3.31 -1.05
C PRO A 40 -25.56 2.53 -0.30
N GLU A 41 -25.76 1.22 -0.08
CA GLU A 41 -24.83 0.37 0.68
C GLU A 41 -23.47 0.21 -0.02
N HIS A 42 -23.46 0.26 -1.36
CA HIS A 42 -22.26 0.08 -2.17
C HIS A 42 -21.78 1.40 -2.82
N CYS A 43 -22.45 2.51 -2.53
CA CYS A 43 -21.99 3.84 -2.93
C CYS A 43 -20.71 4.20 -2.17
N SER A 44 -19.81 4.94 -2.82
CA SER A 44 -18.55 5.39 -2.23
C SER A 44 -18.27 6.84 -2.60
N THR A 45 -17.28 7.46 -1.98
CA THR A 45 -16.81 8.80 -2.36
C THR A 45 -16.29 8.87 -3.80
N LEU A 46 -16.01 7.72 -4.43
CA LEU A 46 -15.45 7.60 -5.78
C LEU A 46 -16.50 7.26 -6.86
N GLY A 47 -17.76 7.03 -6.49
CA GLY A 47 -18.81 6.70 -7.44
C GLY A 47 -20.07 6.13 -6.81
N ASP A 48 -21.13 6.12 -7.63
CA ASP A 48 -22.44 5.60 -7.28
C ASP A 48 -22.54 4.10 -7.59
N ALA A 49 -23.39 3.39 -6.88
CA ALA A 49 -23.70 2.00 -7.15
C ALA A 49 -25.17 1.85 -7.55
N PHE A 50 -25.43 1.00 -8.53
CA PHE A 50 -26.78 0.75 -9.04
C PHE A 50 -27.07 -0.73 -9.14
N VAL A 51 -28.28 -1.14 -8.81
CA VAL A 51 -28.75 -2.52 -8.93
C VAL A 51 -29.85 -2.60 -9.98
N SER A 52 -29.73 -3.54 -10.91
CA SER A 52 -30.79 -3.79 -11.88
C SER A 52 -31.88 -4.70 -11.30
N GLU A 53 -33.06 -4.74 -11.94
CA GLU A 53 -34.11 -5.72 -11.61
C GLU A 53 -33.65 -7.18 -11.70
N ARG A 54 -32.61 -7.46 -12.50
CA ARG A 54 -32.01 -8.79 -12.64
C ARG A 54 -31.06 -9.13 -11.48
N GLY A 55 -30.83 -8.18 -10.58
CA GLY A 55 -29.90 -8.31 -9.45
C GLY A 55 -28.44 -8.04 -9.81
N GLU A 56 -28.13 -7.58 -11.03
CA GLU A 56 -26.78 -7.14 -11.41
C GLU A 56 -26.40 -5.88 -10.64
N LEU A 57 -25.12 -5.71 -10.28
CA LEU A 57 -24.62 -4.53 -9.57
C LEU A 57 -23.63 -3.78 -10.46
N LEU A 58 -23.88 -2.50 -10.72
CA LEU A 58 -22.99 -1.61 -11.44
C LEU A 58 -22.34 -0.62 -10.47
N LEU A 59 -21.03 -0.70 -10.29
CA LEU A 59 -20.22 0.31 -9.61
C LEU A 59 -19.81 1.38 -10.63
N PHE A 60 -20.53 2.49 -10.62
CA PHE A 60 -20.36 3.60 -11.56
C PHE A 60 -19.34 4.62 -11.05
N HIS A 61 -18.08 4.43 -11.47
CA HIS A 61 -17.03 5.41 -11.18
C HIS A 61 -17.09 6.64 -12.10
N ASN A 62 -16.99 7.83 -11.50
CA ASN A 62 -16.97 9.10 -12.25
C ASN A 62 -15.70 9.27 -13.09
N HIS A 63 -14.61 8.65 -12.64
CA HIS A 63 -13.29 8.62 -13.26
C HIS A 63 -12.84 7.17 -13.48
N GLY A 64 -12.25 6.89 -14.65
CA GLY A 64 -11.76 5.55 -14.98
C GLY A 64 -12.84 4.60 -15.50
N ARG A 65 -12.68 3.31 -15.22
CA ARG A 65 -13.60 2.25 -15.64
C ARG A 65 -14.57 1.91 -14.53
N SER A 66 -15.82 1.67 -14.90
CA SER A 66 -16.86 1.13 -14.02
C SER A 66 -16.74 -0.40 -13.97
N ILE A 67 -17.38 -1.02 -12.97
CA ILE A 67 -17.40 -2.48 -12.83
C ILE A 67 -18.84 -2.95 -12.80
N LEU A 68 -19.19 -3.87 -13.69
CA LEU A 68 -20.47 -4.56 -13.68
C LEU A 68 -20.27 -5.95 -13.07
N TYR A 69 -20.94 -6.24 -11.97
CA TYR A 69 -21.05 -7.58 -11.40
C TYR A 69 -22.30 -8.27 -11.92
N GLU A 70 -22.18 -9.57 -12.19
CA GLU A 70 -23.31 -10.41 -12.61
C GLU A 70 -24.42 -10.45 -11.55
N SER A 71 -24.07 -10.31 -10.27
CA SER A 71 -25.03 -10.32 -9.17
C SER A 71 -24.51 -9.58 -7.93
N LYS A 72 -25.33 -8.67 -7.35
CA LYS A 72 -25.09 -8.05 -6.04
C LYS A 72 -24.90 -9.12 -4.97
N ARG A 73 -25.82 -10.08 -4.90
CA ARG A 73 -25.77 -11.19 -3.93
C ARG A 73 -24.48 -12.00 -4.04
N ALA A 74 -24.02 -12.31 -5.25
CA ALA A 74 -22.77 -13.06 -5.43
C ALA A 74 -21.55 -12.26 -4.92
N LEU A 75 -21.54 -10.94 -5.09
CA LEU A 75 -20.51 -10.07 -4.50
C LEU A 75 -20.58 -10.08 -2.98
N GLU A 76 -21.77 -9.91 -2.41
CA GLU A 76 -21.98 -9.94 -0.95
C GLU A 76 -21.56 -11.27 -0.34
N ASP A 77 -21.92 -12.40 -0.96
CA ASP A 77 -21.50 -13.73 -0.51
C ASP A 77 -19.97 -13.86 -0.53
N CYS A 78 -19.31 -13.35 -1.57
CA CYS A 78 -17.83 -13.34 -1.65
C CYS A 78 -17.19 -12.43 -0.59
N LEU A 79 -17.79 -11.25 -0.34
CA LEU A 79 -17.33 -10.32 0.68
C LEU A 79 -17.51 -10.89 2.08
N ALA A 80 -18.67 -11.48 2.38
CA ALA A 80 -18.96 -12.14 3.65
C ALA A 80 -18.03 -13.33 3.89
N GLU A 81 -17.79 -14.15 2.87
CA GLU A 81 -16.84 -15.26 2.98
C GLU A 81 -15.39 -14.77 3.16
N SER A 82 -15.03 -13.65 2.53
CA SER A 82 -13.71 -13.04 2.71
C SER A 82 -13.56 -12.39 4.08
N ALA A 83 -14.63 -11.83 4.64
CA ALA A 83 -14.64 -11.27 5.99
C ALA A 83 -14.49 -12.34 7.08
N LYS A 84 -14.84 -13.60 6.79
CA LYS A 84 -14.56 -14.75 7.68
C LYS A 84 -13.10 -15.17 7.64
N ARG A 85 -12.36 -14.83 6.58
CA ARG A 85 -10.93 -15.14 6.54
C ARG A 85 -10.24 -14.27 7.58
N PRO A 86 -9.27 -14.82 8.34
CA PRO A 86 -8.45 -13.98 9.19
C PRO A 86 -7.87 -12.87 8.31
N PHE A 87 -7.89 -11.63 8.82
CA PHE A 87 -7.26 -10.50 8.15
C PHE A 87 -5.87 -10.94 7.67
N SER A 88 -5.54 -10.62 6.42
CA SER A 88 -4.17 -10.78 5.96
C SER A 88 -3.27 -10.07 6.97
N GLN A 89 -2.37 -10.82 7.61
CA GLN A 89 -1.43 -10.27 8.58
C GLN A 89 -0.80 -9.01 8.01
N HIS A 90 -0.86 -7.92 8.78
CA HIS A 90 -0.29 -6.66 8.33
C HIS A 90 1.20 -6.86 8.05
N VAL A 91 1.75 -6.21 7.01
CA VAL A 91 3.14 -6.45 6.60
C VAL A 91 4.16 -6.14 7.70
N LEU A 92 3.80 -5.31 8.67
CA LEU A 92 4.63 -4.92 9.82
C LEU A 92 4.35 -5.72 11.10
N GLU A 93 3.41 -6.66 11.09
CA GLU A 93 3.08 -7.45 12.27
C GLU A 93 4.34 -8.20 12.76
N GLY A 94 4.77 -7.90 13.99
CA GLY A 94 5.98 -8.47 14.60
C GLY A 94 7.31 -7.91 14.07
N LEU A 95 7.31 -7.00 13.08
CA LEU A 95 8.55 -6.47 12.49
C LEU A 95 9.03 -5.14 13.11
N LEU A 96 8.12 -4.36 13.70
CA LEU A 96 8.42 -3.12 14.43
C LEU A 96 8.00 -3.26 15.90
N PRO A 97 8.77 -3.98 16.73
CA PRO A 97 8.39 -4.26 18.11
C PRO A 97 8.34 -3.02 19.01
N GLN A 98 8.92 -1.90 18.57
CA GLN A 98 8.88 -0.62 19.29
C GLN A 98 7.48 0.00 19.30
N GLY A 99 6.62 -0.33 18.32
CA GLY A 99 5.26 0.17 18.22
C GLY A 99 5.19 1.70 18.28
N PRO A 100 4.44 2.30 19.24
CA PRO A 100 4.29 3.75 19.35
C PRO A 100 5.60 4.47 19.73
N HIS A 101 6.61 3.75 20.21
CA HIS A 101 7.90 4.30 20.63
C HIS A 101 8.99 4.18 19.55
N PHE A 102 8.58 3.89 18.31
CA PHE A 102 9.52 3.67 17.22
C PHE A 102 10.39 4.90 16.94
N ILE A 103 9.82 6.11 16.96
CA ILE A 103 10.55 7.35 16.66
C ILE A 103 11.65 7.60 17.69
N GLU A 104 11.36 7.40 18.98
CA GLU A 104 12.31 7.56 20.07
C GLU A 104 13.45 6.53 19.97
N ALA A 105 13.16 5.34 19.46
CA ALA A 105 14.15 4.27 19.26
C ALA A 105 15.01 4.44 18.00
N VAL A 106 14.69 5.37 17.09
CA VAL A 106 15.41 5.55 15.81
C VAL A 106 16.94 5.67 16.00
N PRO A 107 17.46 6.52 16.91
CA PRO A 107 18.92 6.64 17.08
C PRO A 107 19.60 5.32 17.45
N GLU A 108 19.00 4.57 18.40
CA GLU A 108 19.53 3.28 18.84
C GLU A 108 19.42 2.21 17.75
N LEU A 109 18.33 2.21 17.00
CA LEU A 109 18.13 1.32 15.85
C LEU A 109 19.16 1.56 14.75
N VAL A 110 19.54 2.80 14.48
CA VAL A 110 20.61 3.12 13.51
C VAL A 110 21.98 2.63 14.01
N ASP A 111 22.27 2.78 15.30
CA ASP A 111 23.50 2.23 15.90
C ASP A 111 23.50 0.69 15.86
N GLU A 112 22.35 0.07 16.09
CA GLU A 112 22.16 -1.37 15.97
C GLU A 112 22.39 -1.83 14.52
N LEU A 113 21.91 -1.09 13.52
CA LEU A 113 22.16 -1.39 12.10
C LEU A 113 23.66 -1.47 11.80
N ALA A 114 24.42 -0.46 12.25
CA ALA A 114 25.87 -0.43 12.05
C ALA A 114 26.56 -1.65 12.69
N LYS A 115 26.15 -2.02 13.91
CA LYS A 115 26.67 -3.19 14.63
C LYS A 115 26.33 -4.49 13.92
N GLN A 116 25.06 -4.71 13.55
CA GLN A 116 24.59 -5.93 12.90
C GLN A 116 25.25 -6.12 11.53
N LEU A 117 25.45 -5.03 10.78
CA LEU A 117 26.13 -5.05 9.48
C LEU A 117 27.66 -4.93 9.57
N LYS A 118 28.21 -4.81 10.78
CA LYS A 118 29.64 -4.58 11.04
C LYS A 118 30.21 -3.47 10.14
N LEU A 119 29.49 -2.35 10.11
CA LEU A 119 29.88 -1.13 9.44
C LEU A 119 30.41 -0.13 10.50
N PRO A 120 31.39 0.71 10.16
CA PRO A 120 31.69 1.88 10.97
C PRO A 120 30.45 2.78 11.04
N ARG A 121 30.15 3.37 12.19
CA ARG A 121 28.94 4.18 12.39
C ARG A 121 28.90 5.38 11.46
N GLU A 122 30.08 5.88 11.10
CA GLU A 122 30.33 7.00 10.20
C GLU A 122 29.97 6.68 8.75
N ALA A 123 29.87 5.40 8.36
CA ALA A 123 29.35 5.03 7.04
C ALA A 123 27.82 5.17 6.95
N LEU A 124 27.14 5.41 8.07
CA LEU A 124 25.72 5.70 8.14
C LEU A 124 25.50 7.22 8.32
N ASP A 125 25.91 8.00 7.32
CA ASP A 125 25.99 9.47 7.35
C ASP A 125 24.72 10.19 6.88
N ASN A 126 23.61 9.48 6.74
CA ASN A 126 22.31 9.98 6.25
C ASN A 126 22.34 10.52 4.80
N THR A 127 23.39 10.23 4.02
CA THR A 127 23.41 10.49 2.58
C THR A 127 22.67 9.41 1.81
N ARG A 128 22.33 9.67 0.55
CA ARG A 128 21.72 8.64 -0.31
C ARG A 128 22.70 7.50 -0.60
N GLU A 129 23.96 7.83 -0.80
CA GLU A 129 25.05 6.92 -1.14
C GLU A 129 25.32 5.92 0.00
N SER A 130 25.13 6.34 1.26
CA SER A 130 25.27 5.45 2.42
C SER A 130 24.30 4.26 2.41
N LEU A 131 23.12 4.40 1.79
CA LEU A 131 22.18 3.30 1.66
C LEU A 131 22.75 2.21 0.72
N ASP A 132 23.57 2.56 -0.28
CA ASP A 132 24.23 1.57 -1.14
C ASP A 132 25.25 0.76 -0.32
N VAL A 133 25.91 1.40 0.64
CA VAL A 133 26.81 0.73 1.59
C VAL A 133 26.04 -0.28 2.46
N VAL A 134 24.86 0.11 2.96
CA VAL A 134 23.96 -0.77 3.73
C VAL A 134 23.49 -1.96 2.87
N GLU A 135 23.05 -1.71 1.64
CA GLU A 135 22.59 -2.74 0.71
C GLU A 135 23.70 -3.74 0.39
N GLU A 136 24.92 -3.27 0.11
CA GLU A 136 26.07 -4.15 -0.14
C GLU A 136 26.46 -4.97 1.11
N ALA A 137 26.37 -4.38 2.31
CA ALA A 137 26.62 -5.09 3.56
C ALA A 137 25.57 -6.20 3.80
N LEU A 138 24.29 -5.91 3.55
CA LEU A 138 23.20 -6.90 3.64
C LEU A 138 23.42 -8.04 2.65
N LYS A 139 23.72 -7.74 1.38
CA LYS A 139 24.01 -8.77 0.35
C LYS A 139 25.19 -9.67 0.73
N LYS A 140 26.21 -9.13 1.41
CA LYS A 140 27.42 -9.87 1.80
C LYS A 140 27.21 -10.70 3.06
N ARG A 141 26.45 -10.20 4.04
CA ARG A 141 26.37 -10.81 5.37
C ARG A 141 25.10 -11.61 5.62
N ILE A 142 23.98 -11.22 5.03
CA ILE A 142 22.68 -11.82 5.31
C ILE A 142 22.18 -12.55 4.05
N ARG A 143 22.27 -13.88 4.07
CA ARG A 143 21.77 -14.76 3.01
C ARG A 143 20.99 -15.93 3.61
N PRO A 144 19.82 -16.29 3.04
CA PRO A 144 19.08 -15.56 2.01
C PRO A 144 18.52 -14.21 2.52
N ARG A 145 18.16 -13.29 1.60
CA ARG A 145 17.66 -11.94 1.94
C ARG A 145 16.42 -11.98 2.85
N SER A 146 15.58 -13.00 2.74
CA SER A 146 14.40 -13.22 3.61
C SER A 146 14.75 -13.29 5.10
N ARG A 147 15.96 -13.72 5.46
CA ARG A 147 16.42 -13.77 6.86
C ARG A 147 16.46 -12.41 7.54
N ILE A 148 16.42 -11.31 6.78
CA ILE A 148 16.31 -9.96 7.36
C ILE A 148 15.06 -9.84 8.27
N LEU A 149 13.96 -10.50 7.91
CA LEU A 149 12.72 -10.48 8.70
C LEU A 149 12.77 -11.38 9.93
N GLU A 150 13.78 -12.27 10.01
CA GLU A 150 13.95 -13.22 11.12
C GLU A 150 14.94 -12.70 12.17
N ILE A 151 15.82 -11.76 11.81
CA ILE A 151 16.83 -11.21 12.71
C ILE A 151 16.18 -10.12 13.56
N PRO A 152 16.24 -10.23 14.91
CA PRO A 152 15.66 -9.22 15.80
C PRO A 152 16.13 -7.82 15.44
N ASN A 153 15.18 -6.89 15.38
CA ASN A 153 15.36 -5.47 15.06
C ASN A 153 16.04 -5.14 13.72
N LEU A 154 16.54 -6.10 12.93
CA LEU A 154 17.26 -5.76 11.69
C LEU A 154 16.35 -5.03 10.71
N PHE A 155 15.12 -5.51 10.56
CA PHE A 155 14.14 -4.83 9.72
C PHE A 155 13.80 -3.44 10.26
N ALA A 156 13.49 -3.30 11.55
CA ALA A 156 13.24 -2.01 12.20
C ALA A 156 14.41 -1.03 12.03
N ALA A 157 15.64 -1.51 12.15
CA ALA A 157 16.87 -0.76 11.96
C ALA A 157 17.05 -0.27 10.51
N ILE A 158 16.71 -1.11 9.53
CA ILE A 158 16.67 -0.72 8.12
C ILE A 158 15.62 0.36 7.87
N VAL A 159 14.41 0.22 8.43
CA VAL A 159 13.33 1.22 8.31
C VAL A 159 13.76 2.54 8.95
N ALA A 160 14.32 2.50 10.16
CA ALA A 160 14.81 3.67 10.88
C ALA A 160 15.87 4.42 10.04
N TYR A 161 16.89 3.71 9.53
CA TYR A 161 17.93 4.35 8.75
C TYR A 161 17.44 4.89 7.40
N THR A 162 16.57 4.14 6.71
CA THR A 162 15.97 4.60 5.44
C THR A 162 15.15 5.87 5.66
N GLY A 163 14.39 5.94 6.75
CA GLY A 163 13.62 7.13 7.08
C GLY A 163 14.49 8.29 7.56
N GLU A 164 15.60 8.06 8.28
CA GLU A 164 16.56 9.14 8.61
C GLU A 164 17.19 9.76 7.37
N VAL A 165 17.58 8.94 6.38
CA VAL A 165 18.06 9.46 5.09
C VAL A 165 16.95 10.26 4.39
N ALA A 166 15.72 9.75 4.34
CA ALA A 166 14.59 10.47 3.75
C ALA A 166 14.32 11.80 4.47
N ARG A 167 14.34 11.81 5.81
CA ARG A 167 14.15 12.99 6.65
C ARG A 167 15.22 14.04 6.38
N HIS A 168 16.48 13.62 6.29
CA HIS A 168 17.60 14.51 5.99
C HIS A 168 17.51 15.09 4.57
N VAL A 169 17.20 14.26 3.57
CA VAL A 169 17.11 14.68 2.16
C VAL A 169 15.93 15.63 1.91
N THR A 170 14.78 15.38 2.55
CA THR A 170 13.55 16.15 2.31
C THR A 170 13.37 17.32 3.27
N GLY A 171 14.12 17.38 4.38
CA GLY A 171 13.86 18.30 5.48
C GLY A 171 12.58 17.97 6.26
N GLY A 172 12.05 16.75 6.10
CA GLY A 172 10.81 16.31 6.73
C GLY A 172 10.94 15.99 8.22
N HIS A 173 9.87 15.42 8.78
CA HIS A 173 9.80 14.95 10.16
C HIS A 173 9.09 13.60 10.24
N TRP A 174 9.40 12.84 11.29
CA TRP A 174 8.75 11.56 11.53
C TRP A 174 7.29 11.72 11.94
N HIS A 175 6.47 10.78 11.49
CA HIS A 175 5.08 10.62 11.86
C HIS A 175 4.78 9.13 12.03
N LEU A 176 3.97 8.78 13.03
CA LEU A 176 3.49 7.42 13.25
C LEU A 176 1.98 7.39 13.08
N ASN A 177 1.48 6.43 12.32
CA ASN A 177 0.06 6.19 12.14
C ASN A 177 -0.31 4.80 12.67
N GLU A 178 -1.29 4.72 13.57
CA GLU A 178 -1.83 3.44 14.00
C GLU A 178 -2.83 2.94 12.95
N VAL A 179 -2.54 1.80 12.33
CA VAL A 179 -3.40 1.23 11.29
C VAL A 179 -4.31 0.14 11.80
N HIS A 180 -3.86 -0.65 12.77
CA HIS A 180 -4.65 -1.75 13.33
C HIS A 180 -4.08 -2.29 14.64
N GLY A 181 -4.85 -2.25 15.73
CA GLY A 181 -4.60 -3.07 16.93
C GLY A 181 -3.18 -2.96 17.51
N GLY A 182 -2.62 -1.75 17.60
CA GLY A 182 -1.26 -1.52 18.08
C GLY A 182 -0.15 -1.69 17.04
N ILE A 183 -0.49 -1.87 15.76
CA ILE A 183 0.46 -1.82 14.65
C ILE A 183 0.61 -0.38 14.17
N TRP A 184 1.85 0.12 14.27
CA TRP A 184 2.22 1.48 13.92
C TRP A 184 3.06 1.52 12.65
N GLU A 185 2.65 2.36 11.70
CA GLU A 185 3.36 2.62 10.46
C GLU A 185 4.16 3.92 10.56
N PRO A 186 5.49 3.87 10.37
CA PRO A 186 6.32 5.06 10.36
C PRO A 186 6.35 5.71 8.98
N TYR A 187 6.28 7.04 8.97
CA TYR A 187 6.29 7.89 7.79
C TYR A 187 7.23 9.09 8.00
N VAL A 188 7.78 9.63 6.91
CA VAL A 188 8.48 10.92 6.93
C VAL A 188 7.68 11.92 6.12
N MET A 189 7.07 12.90 6.79
CA MET A 189 6.26 13.95 6.15
C MET A 189 7.15 15.15 5.82
N PHE A 190 7.08 15.66 4.59
CA PHE A 190 7.94 16.76 4.13
C PHE A 190 7.19 17.91 3.44
N ASP A 191 5.87 17.83 3.34
CA ASP A 191 5.01 18.97 2.99
C ASP A 191 3.73 18.95 3.85
N ASN A 192 3.14 20.12 4.07
CA ASN A 192 1.87 20.30 4.79
C ASN A 192 0.68 19.70 4.01
N ASP A 193 0.86 19.44 2.70
CA ASP A 193 -0.15 18.92 1.79
C ASP A 193 -0.20 17.38 1.73
N SER A 194 0.32 16.69 2.75
CA SER A 194 0.27 15.22 2.91
C SER A 194 1.24 14.44 2.04
N ASP A 195 2.29 15.09 1.52
CA ASP A 195 3.39 14.38 0.88
C ASP A 195 4.28 13.71 1.94
N TYR A 196 4.49 12.41 1.76
CA TYR A 196 5.26 11.60 2.68
C TYR A 196 6.14 10.58 1.96
N VAL A 197 7.18 10.13 2.65
CA VAL A 197 7.97 8.94 2.33
C VAL A 197 7.52 7.80 3.23
N ASN A 198 7.33 6.61 2.64
CA ASN A 198 7.12 5.36 3.35
C ASN A 198 8.45 4.58 3.44
N PRO A 199 9.15 4.61 4.58
CA PRO A 199 10.46 3.97 4.75
C PRO A 199 10.41 2.46 4.95
N PHE A 200 9.23 1.82 5.06
CA PHE A 200 9.12 0.38 5.33
C PHE A 200 8.67 -0.44 4.13
N LEU A 201 7.81 0.10 3.27
CA LEU A 201 7.11 -0.68 2.25
C LEU A 201 8.06 -1.20 1.16
N GLU A 202 8.95 -0.36 0.64
CA GLU A 202 9.90 -0.78 -0.39
C GLU A 202 10.98 -1.73 0.17
N PRO A 203 11.58 -1.49 1.36
CA PRO A 203 12.39 -2.50 2.03
C PRO A 203 11.65 -3.83 2.17
N TYR A 204 10.42 -3.83 2.68
CA TYR A 204 9.61 -5.04 2.84
C TYR A 204 9.41 -5.77 1.51
N LYS A 205 8.94 -5.09 0.45
CA LYS A 205 8.75 -5.68 -0.87
C LYS A 205 10.05 -6.26 -1.44
N SER A 206 11.17 -5.55 -1.28
CA SER A 206 12.48 -6.02 -1.75
C SER A 206 12.91 -7.34 -1.07
N ILE A 207 12.50 -7.53 0.18
CA ILE A 207 12.87 -8.68 1.01
C ILE A 207 11.87 -9.84 0.82
N ALA A 208 10.57 -9.56 0.95
CA ALA A 208 9.50 -10.54 0.96
C ALA A 208 9.08 -10.98 -0.46
N GLU A 209 8.96 -10.05 -1.41
CA GLU A 209 8.46 -10.35 -2.77
C GLU A 209 9.58 -10.72 -3.76
N ARG A 210 10.85 -10.70 -3.33
CA ARG A 210 12.05 -10.98 -4.16
C ARG A 210 12.12 -10.14 -5.45
N ARG A 211 11.49 -8.97 -5.48
CA ARG A 211 11.56 -8.07 -6.63
C ARG A 211 13.00 -7.59 -6.83
N ARG A 212 13.43 -7.47 -8.10
CA ARG A 212 14.72 -6.85 -8.45
C ARG A 212 14.61 -5.34 -8.22
N GLY A 213 14.96 -4.91 -7.01
CA GLY A 213 15.14 -3.53 -6.59
C GLY A 213 15.80 -3.60 -5.22
N GLY A 214 16.96 -2.97 -5.05
CA GLY A 214 17.61 -2.88 -3.73
C GLY A 214 16.74 -2.09 -2.75
N LEU A 215 17.25 -1.80 -1.56
CA LEU A 215 16.61 -0.93 -0.56
C LEU A 215 16.19 0.48 -1.07
N LEU A 216 16.43 0.85 -2.34
CA LEU A 216 17.01 2.15 -2.65
C LEU A 216 16.44 2.97 -3.82
N LEU A 217 15.52 2.49 -4.66
CA LEU A 217 15.19 3.27 -5.87
C LEU A 217 13.82 3.92 -5.89
N CYS A 218 12.85 3.48 -5.07
CA CYS A 218 11.52 4.11 -5.03
C CYS A 218 11.21 4.82 -3.72
N ALA A 219 11.88 4.51 -2.61
CA ALA A 219 11.48 5.02 -1.29
C ALA A 219 11.92 6.47 -1.03
N VAL A 220 13.04 6.93 -1.61
CA VAL A 220 13.65 8.23 -1.26
C VAL A 220 13.54 9.27 -2.38
N ILE A 221 12.86 8.94 -3.48
CA ILE A 221 12.62 9.89 -4.57
C ILE A 221 11.20 10.43 -4.42
N PRO A 222 10.98 11.67 -3.95
CA PRO A 222 9.74 12.36 -4.30
C PRO A 222 9.71 12.41 -5.82
N VAL A 223 8.66 11.85 -6.43
CA VAL A 223 8.41 12.01 -7.86
C VAL A 223 8.17 13.50 -8.12
N MET A 224 9.24 14.26 -8.32
CA MET A 224 9.16 15.62 -8.83
C MET A 224 8.73 15.51 -10.30
N GLY A 225 7.41 15.45 -10.51
CA GLY A 225 6.79 15.46 -11.83
C GLY A 225 5.54 14.61 -11.93
N HIS A 226 4.38 15.26 -11.75
CA HIS A 226 3.07 14.90 -12.33
C HIS A 226 2.52 13.48 -12.09
N GLN A 227 1.62 13.33 -11.11
CA GLN A 227 0.15 13.31 -11.32
C GLN A 227 -0.53 13.03 -9.96
N GLY A 228 -1.42 13.93 -9.57
CA GLY A 228 -2.06 13.93 -8.25
C GLY A 228 -2.81 12.64 -7.93
N LEU A 229 -2.31 11.91 -6.94
CA LEU A 229 -3.14 11.19 -6.00
C LEU A 229 -3.32 12.10 -4.79
N LYS A 230 -4.30 13.00 -4.88
CA LYS A 230 -4.80 13.72 -3.71
C LYS A 230 -5.49 12.69 -2.81
N PHE A 231 -4.82 12.22 -1.77
CA PHE A 231 -5.54 11.64 -0.65
C PHE A 231 -6.31 12.78 0.01
N LYS A 232 -7.64 12.75 -0.09
CA LYS A 232 -8.47 13.67 0.69
C LYS A 232 -8.15 13.42 2.16
N LYS A 233 -7.80 14.51 2.85
CA LYS A 233 -7.79 14.64 4.30
C LYS A 233 -8.95 13.83 4.87
N ALA A 234 -8.67 12.81 5.67
CA ALA A 234 -9.69 12.29 6.56
C ALA A 234 -9.95 13.41 7.57
N GLU A 235 -11.12 14.03 7.47
CA GLU A 235 -11.63 14.93 8.50
C GLU A 235 -11.87 14.06 9.73
N TRP A 236 -10.97 14.18 10.72
CA TRP A 236 -11.18 13.65 12.05
C TRP A 236 -11.49 14.86 12.94
N GLU A 237 -12.77 15.05 13.27
CA GLU A 237 -13.22 15.81 14.44
C GLU A 237 -13.00 14.99 15.72
#